data_AF-A0A8C5GSF6-F1
#
_entry.id   AF-A0A8C5GSF6-F1
#
_cell.length_a   1.000
_cell.length_b   1.000
_cell.length_c   1.000
_cell.angle_alpha   90.00
_cell.angle_beta   90.00
_cell.angle_gamma   90.00
#
_symmetry.space_group_name_H-M   'P 1'
#
loop_
_entity.id
_entity.type
_entity.pdbx_description
1 polymer ?
#
loop_
_entity_poly.entity_id
_entity_poly.type
_entity_poly.pdbx_seq_one_letter_code
_entity_poly.pdbx_strand_id
1 'polypeptide(L)'
;KFGSYNLWIVNASTFTAQFSICAHGSCPVLECWFMKEKVGGGLSGGPNQDKSLLYVHKHADSHRAESHDAPLEVNPDRLYFVTDPAATLCHRSLNPRRGSSNKPMCEINPLHPQPSTLELAVPLTEPALSPIYLHADWLSTALQSFDKTMSISAITRAPTGTKEHDVILTLTTKTVLVQSRLGAPVLLDCSFWANPSSPLTGTGFAVEWRYQFRGDGRLVLAYDGKSDRLSHTGEEGATLDFEALHGRGNASLILQEAKVHHSGIYICSVYLPYLQAQVAMELQVVEPPSLSIHPSPLPLTAQGQTINIQCEASGFAPLSLDLHWEFKGADGKTKVLGSGSLSSHRQLWDGTYTQSSRLELDTADLGRAGEVACVGVHPGGTRRVSVEINLIGFSSPSIEDSMAMVGVALVLYGLIKLVSWSFSGSGNNKTSIMWNGGKEKWRFLCG
;
A
#
# COMPACT_ATOMS: atom_id res chain seq x y z
N LYS A 1 74.64 -5.44 -3.02
CA LYS A 1 74.25 -6.81 -3.45
C LYS A 1 74.13 -7.68 -2.21
N PHE A 2 72.93 -8.25 -2.03
CA PHE A 2 72.50 -9.30 -1.10
C PHE A 2 72.66 -9.08 0.42
N GLY A 3 71.51 -9.11 1.09
CA GLY A 3 71.37 -9.30 2.54
C GLY A 3 69.94 -9.73 2.84
N SER A 4 69.70 -11.05 2.86
CA SER A 4 68.44 -11.72 3.17
C SER A 4 67.91 -11.41 4.57
N TYR A 5 66.58 -11.34 4.72
CA TYR A 5 65.91 -11.78 5.96
C TYR A 5 64.60 -12.51 5.62
N ASN A 6 64.48 -13.71 6.19
CA ASN A 6 63.37 -14.65 6.07
C ASN A 6 62.10 -14.10 6.75
N LEU A 7 60.98 -14.20 6.05
CA LEU A 7 59.63 -13.94 6.58
C LEU A 7 59.12 -15.24 7.23
N TRP A 8 59.09 -15.30 8.55
CA TRP A 8 58.41 -16.36 9.29
C TRP A 8 56.92 -16.04 9.39
N ILE A 9 56.12 -16.97 8.87
CA ILE A 9 54.66 -16.99 8.93
C ILE A 9 54.23 -17.16 10.39
N VAL A 10 53.42 -16.23 10.90
CA VAL A 10 52.64 -16.43 12.12
C VAL A 10 51.16 -16.51 11.72
N ASN A 11 50.61 -17.72 11.81
CA ASN A 11 49.18 -17.98 11.68
C ASN A 11 48.43 -17.30 12.83
N ALA A 12 47.61 -16.31 12.52
CA ALA A 12 46.62 -15.76 13.43
C ALA A 12 45.24 -16.32 13.04
N SER A 13 44.87 -17.44 13.65
CA SER A 13 43.52 -18.00 13.57
C SER A 13 42.58 -17.12 14.40
N THR A 14 41.98 -16.11 13.79
CA THR A 14 40.90 -15.34 14.42
C THR A 14 39.61 -16.16 14.37
N PHE A 15 39.32 -16.86 15.47
CA PHE A 15 37.97 -17.33 15.77
C PHE A 15 37.06 -16.12 15.97
N THR A 16 36.28 -15.75 14.96
CA THR A 16 35.16 -14.83 15.13
C THR A 16 34.04 -15.60 15.84
N ALA A 17 34.07 -15.58 17.17
CA ALA A 17 32.91 -15.92 17.98
C ALA A 17 31.82 -14.86 17.69
N GLN A 18 30.85 -15.23 16.86
CA GLN A 18 29.63 -14.45 16.66
C GLN A 18 28.82 -14.53 17.96
N PHE A 19 29.09 -13.59 18.86
CA PHE A 19 28.21 -13.32 19.99
C PHE A 19 26.91 -12.77 19.42
N SER A 20 25.94 -13.65 19.19
CA SER A 20 24.54 -13.26 19.16
C SER A 20 24.26 -12.57 20.48
N ILE A 21 23.99 -11.27 20.43
CA ILE A 21 23.50 -10.52 21.59
C ILE A 21 22.13 -11.11 21.92
N CYS A 22 22.11 -12.13 22.78
CA CYS A 22 20.89 -12.61 23.40
C CYS A 22 20.31 -11.46 24.21
N ALA A 23 19.35 -10.75 23.62
CA ALA A 23 18.46 -9.89 24.36
C ALA A 23 17.82 -10.74 25.46
N HIS A 24 18.24 -10.53 26.70
CA HIS A 24 17.61 -11.04 27.91
C HIS A 24 16.30 -10.26 28.15
N GLY A 25 15.43 -10.22 27.13
CA GLY A 25 14.07 -9.74 27.26
C GLY A 25 13.19 -10.89 27.74
N SER A 26 12.44 -10.67 28.81
CA SER A 26 11.37 -11.57 29.24
C SER A 26 10.37 -11.73 28.09
N CYS A 27 9.97 -12.97 27.79
CA CYS A 27 8.91 -13.26 26.83
C CYS A 27 7.58 -12.64 27.33
N PRO A 28 6.65 -12.29 26.41
CA PRO A 28 5.38 -11.68 26.79
C PRO A 28 4.44 -12.69 27.46
N VAL A 29 3.53 -12.15 28.28
CA VAL A 29 2.26 -12.82 28.61
C VAL A 29 1.25 -12.38 27.56
N LEU A 30 0.68 -13.32 26.82
CA LEU A 30 -0.24 -13.04 25.74
C LEU A 30 -1.68 -13.17 26.24
N GLU A 31 -2.47 -12.12 26.05
CA GLU A 31 -3.91 -12.13 26.27
C GLU A 31 -4.60 -12.60 24.99
N CYS A 32 -5.32 -13.72 25.10
CA CYS A 32 -5.89 -14.41 23.95
C CYS A 32 -7.36 -14.72 24.15
N TRP A 33 -8.09 -14.87 23.05
CA TRP A 33 -9.46 -15.35 23.04
C TRP A 33 -9.48 -16.83 22.67
N PHE A 34 -9.95 -17.67 23.59
CA PHE A 34 -10.20 -19.08 23.29
C PHE A 34 -11.57 -19.24 22.67
N MET A 35 -11.59 -19.75 21.44
CA MET A 35 -12.80 -19.99 20.67
C MET A 35 -13.39 -21.34 21.06
N LYS A 36 -14.65 -21.35 21.52
CA LYS A 36 -15.39 -22.58 21.76
C LYS A 36 -16.12 -23.01 20.49
N GLU A 37 -16.05 -24.30 20.17
CA GLU A 37 -16.85 -24.89 19.10
C GLU A 37 -18.36 -24.68 19.39
N LYS A 38 -19.10 -24.17 18.39
CA LYS A 38 -20.56 -24.11 18.49
C LYS A 38 -21.14 -25.50 18.32
N VAL A 39 -21.49 -26.15 19.42
CA VAL A 39 -22.24 -27.40 19.39
C VAL A 39 -23.73 -27.06 19.18
N GLY A 40 -24.17 -27.03 17.92
CA GLY A 40 -25.60 -26.97 17.55
C GLY A 40 -25.99 -25.78 16.66
N GLY A 41 -26.76 -26.07 15.61
CA GLY A 41 -27.31 -25.11 14.63
C GLY A 41 -28.47 -24.26 15.18
N GLY A 42 -28.27 -23.57 16.30
CA GLY A 42 -29.22 -22.61 16.87
C GLY A 42 -28.77 -21.17 16.68
N LEU A 43 -29.62 -20.33 16.09
CA LEU A 43 -29.39 -18.90 15.81
C LEU A 43 -29.40 -17.99 17.06
N SER A 44 -29.30 -18.52 18.28
CA SER A 44 -29.27 -17.73 19.50
C SER A 44 -28.19 -18.23 20.46
N GLY A 45 -27.02 -17.60 20.43
CA GLY A 45 -25.97 -17.78 21.42
C GLY A 45 -24.97 -16.64 21.27
N GLY A 46 -24.68 -15.93 22.36
CA GLY A 46 -23.70 -14.85 22.41
C GLY A 46 -22.29 -15.32 21.99
N PRO A 47 -21.28 -14.42 21.99
CA PRO A 47 -19.93 -14.78 21.57
C PRO A 47 -19.41 -15.95 22.42
N ASN A 48 -19.15 -17.09 21.76
CA ASN A 48 -18.70 -18.34 22.39
C ASN A 48 -17.17 -18.29 22.61
N GLN A 49 -16.72 -17.32 23.41
CA GLN A 49 -15.30 -17.01 23.61
C GLN A 49 -14.98 -16.87 25.10
N ASP A 50 -13.85 -17.42 25.52
CA ASP A 50 -13.29 -17.21 26.87
C ASP A 50 -12.00 -16.40 26.78
N LYS A 51 -11.77 -15.51 27.75
CA LYS A 51 -10.45 -14.90 27.95
C LYS A 51 -9.46 -15.97 28.42
N SER A 52 -8.26 -15.95 27.84
CA SER A 52 -7.17 -16.87 28.14
C SER A 52 -5.83 -16.14 28.24
N LEU A 53 -4.89 -16.71 28.99
CA LEU A 53 -3.53 -16.19 29.11
C LEU A 53 -2.52 -17.26 28.71
N LEU A 54 -1.55 -16.89 27.88
CA LEU A 54 -0.39 -17.72 27.54
C LEU A 54 0.85 -17.10 28.17
N TYR A 55 1.49 -17.86 29.05
CA TYR A 55 2.79 -17.54 29.62
C TYR A 55 3.88 -18.19 28.79
N VAL A 56 4.58 -17.41 27.98
CA VAL A 56 5.59 -17.92 27.05
C VAL A 56 6.96 -17.95 27.73
N HIS A 57 7.69 -19.05 27.56
CA HIS A 57 9.02 -19.26 28.10
C HIS A 57 9.94 -19.87 27.04
N LYS A 58 11.25 -19.57 27.09
CA LYS A 58 12.21 -20.19 26.16
C LYS A 58 12.63 -21.60 26.58
N HIS A 59 12.61 -21.89 27.88
CA HIS A 59 13.08 -23.14 28.45
C HIS A 59 12.14 -23.58 29.58
N ALA A 60 11.92 -24.89 29.70
CA ALA A 60 11.10 -25.49 30.74
C ALA A 60 11.59 -25.14 32.16
N ASP A 61 12.90 -25.02 32.40
CA ASP A 61 13.45 -24.76 33.74
C ASP A 61 13.23 -23.33 34.27
N SER A 62 12.60 -22.44 33.50
CA SER A 62 12.28 -21.08 33.94
C SER A 62 11.09 -20.99 34.91
N HIS A 63 10.47 -22.13 35.25
CA HIS A 63 9.33 -22.26 36.18
C HIS A 63 9.59 -21.89 37.65
N ARG A 64 10.80 -21.44 38.04
CA ARG A 64 11.06 -21.10 39.45
C ARG A 64 10.82 -19.62 39.75
N ALA A 65 9.71 -19.42 40.47
CA ALA A 65 9.35 -18.26 41.29
C ALA A 65 8.57 -17.14 40.60
N GLU A 66 7.31 -17.39 40.26
CA GLU A 66 6.23 -16.43 40.50
C GLU A 66 4.92 -17.25 40.59
N SER A 67 4.26 -17.26 41.75
CA SER A 67 2.89 -17.77 41.87
C SER A 67 1.99 -16.81 41.07
N HIS A 68 1.83 -17.10 39.78
CA HIS A 68 0.93 -16.33 38.94
C HIS A 68 -0.50 -16.72 39.30
N ASP A 69 -1.04 -16.08 40.34
CA ASP A 69 -2.48 -16.12 40.61
C ASP A 69 -3.20 -15.62 39.34
N ALA A 70 -4.18 -16.38 38.89
CA ALA A 70 -5.05 -15.98 37.79
C ALA A 70 -5.61 -14.58 38.12
N PRO A 71 -5.49 -13.58 37.23
CA PRO A 71 -6.23 -12.35 37.42
C PRO A 71 -7.71 -12.72 37.62
N LEU A 72 -8.40 -12.08 38.58
CA LEU A 72 -9.77 -12.42 39.00
C LEU A 72 -10.79 -12.53 37.84
N GLU A 73 -10.47 -11.98 36.67
CA GLU A 73 -11.30 -11.98 35.46
C GLU A 73 -11.08 -13.17 34.51
N VAL A 74 -10.09 -14.03 34.72
CA VAL A 74 -9.71 -15.13 33.80
C VAL A 74 -10.02 -16.47 34.43
N ASN A 75 -10.69 -17.36 33.68
CA ASN A 75 -10.96 -18.72 34.13
C ASN A 75 -9.62 -19.47 34.32
N PRO A 76 -9.37 -20.11 35.49
CA PRO A 76 -8.13 -20.85 35.73
C PRO A 76 -7.85 -21.95 34.70
N ASP A 77 -8.87 -22.53 34.05
CA ASP A 77 -8.73 -23.55 33.01
C ASP A 77 -8.30 -22.99 31.65
N ARG A 78 -8.14 -21.67 31.55
CA ARG A 78 -7.73 -20.93 30.36
C ARG A 78 -6.35 -20.29 30.51
N LEU A 79 -5.55 -20.85 31.43
CA LEU A 79 -4.15 -20.49 31.64
C LEU A 79 -3.27 -21.56 31.01
N TYR A 80 -2.37 -21.14 30.13
CA TYR A 80 -1.46 -22.03 29.41
C TYR A 80 -0.02 -21.57 29.62
N PHE A 81 0.87 -22.51 29.94
CA PHE A 81 2.30 -22.27 30.06
C PHE A 81 2.97 -22.87 28.83
N VAL A 82 3.54 -22.02 27.98
CA VAL A 82 4.02 -22.40 26.65
C VAL A 82 5.55 -22.33 26.61
N THR A 83 6.19 -23.46 26.32
CA THR A 83 7.63 -23.53 26.05
C THR A 83 7.89 -23.37 24.55
N ASP A 84 8.59 -22.31 24.18
CA ASP A 84 8.97 -21.95 22.81
C ASP A 84 10.51 -21.86 22.69
N PRO A 85 11.19 -22.98 22.38
CA PRO A 85 12.65 -23.01 22.24
C PRO A 85 13.17 -22.10 21.13
N ALA A 86 12.38 -21.87 20.08
CA ALA A 86 12.75 -21.02 18.96
C ALA A 86 12.59 -19.52 19.24
N ALA A 87 11.96 -19.15 20.37
CA ALA A 87 11.68 -17.78 20.75
C ALA A 87 10.89 -16.99 19.69
N THR A 88 10.09 -17.67 18.89
CA THR A 88 9.19 -17.10 17.87
C THR A 88 8.06 -16.28 18.49
N LEU A 89 7.51 -16.73 19.61
CA LEU A 89 6.47 -16.10 20.41
C LEU A 89 7.04 -15.04 21.39
N CYS A 90 8.37 -14.92 21.49
CA CYS A 90 9.05 -13.95 22.35
C CYS A 90 9.41 -12.65 21.62
N HIS A 91 8.76 -12.35 20.49
CA HIS A 91 9.06 -11.17 19.68
C HIS A 91 8.61 -9.86 20.36
N ARG A 92 9.36 -8.77 20.16
CA ARG A 92 9.07 -7.46 20.78
C ARG A 92 7.70 -6.91 20.39
N SER A 93 7.26 -7.13 19.15
CA SER A 93 5.93 -6.70 18.67
C SER A 93 4.76 -7.50 19.27
N LEU A 94 5.04 -8.51 20.10
CA LEU A 94 4.05 -9.24 20.91
C LEU A 94 4.08 -8.82 22.39
N ASN A 95 5.04 -7.98 22.79
CA ASN A 95 5.21 -7.51 24.15
C ASN A 95 4.98 -5.98 24.23
N PRO A 96 3.72 -5.51 24.15
CA PRO A 96 3.42 -4.08 24.25
C PRO A 96 3.80 -3.53 25.63
N ARG A 97 4.07 -2.23 25.73
CA ARG A 97 4.34 -1.59 27.04
C ARG A 97 3.13 -1.78 27.96
N ARG A 98 3.38 -2.06 29.25
CA ARG A 98 2.33 -2.17 30.26
C ARG A 98 1.43 -0.93 30.24
N GLY A 99 0.12 -1.15 30.19
CA GLY A 99 -0.90 -0.08 30.08
C GLY A 99 -1.19 0.42 28.66
N SER A 100 -0.53 -0.13 27.62
CA SER A 100 -0.89 0.16 26.23
C SER A 100 -2.31 -0.34 25.91
N SER A 101 -3.12 0.51 25.29
CA SER A 101 -4.42 0.14 24.73
C SER A 101 -4.28 -0.70 23.45
N ASN A 102 -3.15 -0.56 22.74
CA ASN A 102 -2.86 -1.35 21.56
C ASN A 102 -2.12 -2.62 21.98
N LYS A 103 -2.81 -3.76 21.88
CA LYS A 103 -2.34 -5.10 22.24
C LYS A 103 -2.30 -5.98 20.98
N PRO A 104 -1.45 -7.02 20.92
CA PRO A 104 -1.49 -7.98 19.83
C PRO A 104 -2.85 -8.69 19.81
N MET A 105 -3.36 -9.01 18.63
CA MET A 105 -4.52 -9.89 18.50
C MET A 105 -4.06 -11.33 18.70
N CYS A 106 -4.80 -12.10 19.49
CA CYS A 106 -4.49 -13.50 19.73
C CYS A 106 -5.78 -14.32 19.83
N GLU A 107 -5.85 -15.38 19.04
CA GLU A 107 -6.96 -16.32 19.01
C GLU A 107 -6.44 -17.74 19.17
N ILE A 108 -7.05 -18.51 20.07
CA ILE A 108 -6.72 -19.91 20.31
C ILE A 108 -7.92 -20.75 19.88
N ASN A 109 -7.65 -21.80 19.12
CA ASN A 109 -8.63 -22.79 18.73
C ASN A 109 -8.14 -24.19 19.13
N PRO A 110 -9.04 -25.07 19.65
CA PRO A 110 -8.71 -26.48 19.78
C PRO A 110 -8.35 -27.04 18.39
N LEU A 111 -7.28 -27.82 18.34
CA LEU A 111 -6.83 -28.47 17.12
C LEU A 111 -6.99 -29.98 17.29
N HIS A 112 -7.56 -30.64 16.29
CA HIS A 112 -7.61 -32.09 16.23
C HIS A 112 -6.67 -32.53 15.10
N PRO A 113 -5.52 -33.18 15.41
CA PRO A 113 -4.60 -33.64 14.38
C PRO A 113 -5.27 -34.64 13.44
N GLN A 114 -5.21 -34.39 12.14
CA GLN A 114 -5.84 -35.20 11.11
C GLN A 114 -4.95 -35.30 9.88
N PRO A 115 -4.93 -36.45 9.16
CA PRO A 115 -4.26 -36.55 7.88
C PRO A 115 -4.77 -35.49 6.91
N SER A 116 -3.87 -34.91 6.13
CA SER A 116 -4.25 -33.96 5.09
C SER A 116 -4.92 -34.69 3.93
N THR A 117 -5.97 -34.09 3.38
CA THR A 117 -6.62 -34.54 2.14
C THR A 117 -5.91 -34.01 0.88
N LEU A 118 -4.94 -33.12 1.05
CA LEU A 118 -4.14 -32.59 -0.05
C LEU A 118 -3.17 -33.66 -0.57
N GLU A 119 -3.25 -33.97 -1.86
CA GLU A 119 -2.50 -35.06 -2.51
C GLU A 119 -1.00 -35.05 -2.19
N LEU A 120 -0.37 -33.87 -2.16
CA LEU A 120 1.06 -33.70 -1.88
C LEU A 120 1.45 -33.91 -0.41
N ALA A 121 0.49 -33.77 0.51
CA ALA A 121 0.72 -33.97 1.95
C ALA A 121 0.33 -35.39 2.42
N VAL A 122 -0.39 -36.17 1.60
CA VAL A 122 -0.73 -37.58 1.91
C VAL A 122 0.50 -38.42 2.26
N PRO A 123 1.63 -38.36 1.50
CA PRO A 123 2.83 -39.17 1.78
C PRO A 123 3.50 -38.89 3.14
N LEU A 124 3.15 -37.79 3.81
CA LEU A 124 3.65 -37.45 5.15
C LEU A 124 3.05 -38.35 6.24
N THR A 125 1.92 -38.99 5.97
CA THR A 125 1.16 -39.79 6.96
C THR A 125 1.22 -41.30 6.70
N GLU A 126 2.16 -41.75 5.87
CA GLU A 126 2.38 -43.18 5.64
C GLU A 126 3.40 -43.77 6.63
N PRO A 127 3.10 -44.88 7.34
CA PRO A 127 1.87 -45.68 7.26
C PRO A 127 0.70 -45.04 8.04
N ALA A 128 -0.53 -45.19 7.54
CA ALA A 128 -1.78 -44.54 7.97
C ALA A 128 -2.30 -44.92 9.39
N LEU A 129 -1.40 -45.14 10.35
CA LEU A 129 -1.71 -45.37 11.76
C LEU A 129 -1.43 -44.10 12.55
N SER A 130 -2.44 -43.58 13.25
CA SER A 130 -2.28 -42.43 14.13
C SER A 130 -1.29 -42.73 15.27
N PRO A 131 -0.14 -42.03 15.37
CA PRO A 131 0.82 -42.26 16.43
C PRO A 131 0.23 -41.98 17.82
N ILE A 132 0.68 -42.73 18.83
CA ILE A 132 0.32 -42.49 20.24
C ILE A 132 0.65 -41.05 20.65
N TYR A 133 1.71 -40.47 20.08
CA TYR A 133 2.13 -39.08 20.30
C TYR A 133 1.02 -38.04 20.06
N LEU A 134 0.06 -38.33 19.16
CA LEU A 134 -1.08 -37.45 18.87
C LEU A 134 -2.14 -37.43 19.98
N HIS A 135 -2.15 -38.41 20.90
CA HIS A 135 -3.07 -38.44 22.04
C HIS A 135 -2.61 -37.43 23.11
N ALA A 136 -2.95 -36.18 22.87
CA ALA A 136 -2.54 -35.01 23.64
C ALA A 136 -3.57 -33.89 23.42
N ASP A 137 -3.50 -32.86 24.26
CA ASP A 137 -4.27 -31.64 24.05
C ASP A 137 -3.50 -30.75 23.07
N TRP A 138 -4.11 -30.46 21.91
CA TRP A 138 -3.50 -29.65 20.86
C TRP A 138 -4.25 -28.34 20.68
N LEU A 139 -3.51 -27.25 20.56
CA LEU A 139 -4.05 -25.93 20.32
C LEU A 139 -3.38 -25.30 19.10
N SER A 140 -4.18 -24.65 18.26
CA SER A 140 -3.70 -23.72 17.25
C SER A 140 -3.90 -22.30 17.75
N THR A 141 -2.86 -21.48 17.64
CA THR A 141 -2.84 -20.10 18.10
C THR A 141 -2.50 -19.20 16.93
N ALA A 142 -3.41 -18.27 16.60
CA ALA A 142 -3.20 -17.24 15.60
C ALA A 142 -2.92 -15.91 16.30
N LEU A 143 -1.81 -15.28 15.93
CA LEU A 143 -1.29 -14.07 16.55
C LEU A 143 -1.05 -13.00 15.48
N GLN A 144 -1.52 -11.79 15.72
CA GLN A 144 -1.14 -10.61 14.95
C GLN A 144 -0.52 -9.59 15.90
N SER A 145 0.69 -9.15 15.55
CA SER A 145 1.41 -8.09 16.25
C SER A 145 0.58 -6.82 16.42
N PHE A 146 0.83 -6.04 17.48
CA PHE A 146 0.08 -4.80 17.74
C PHE A 146 0.31 -3.71 16.66
N ASP A 147 1.45 -3.78 15.96
CA ASP A 147 1.80 -2.89 14.85
C ASP A 147 1.28 -3.40 13.49
N LYS A 148 0.66 -4.59 13.47
CA LYS A 148 0.14 -5.27 12.28
C LYS A 148 1.19 -5.54 11.20
N THR A 149 2.46 -5.59 11.59
CA THR A 149 3.58 -5.87 10.67
C THR A 149 3.89 -7.35 10.55
N MET A 150 3.52 -8.12 11.57
CA MET A 150 3.81 -9.55 11.68
C MET A 150 2.56 -10.35 12.06
N SER A 151 2.46 -11.54 11.49
CA SER A 151 1.49 -12.56 11.86
C SER A 151 2.20 -13.88 12.16
N ILE A 152 1.71 -14.61 13.16
CA ILE A 152 2.25 -15.90 13.60
C ILE A 152 1.11 -16.89 13.77
N SER A 153 1.32 -18.11 13.31
CA SER A 153 0.46 -19.26 13.57
C SER A 153 1.28 -20.32 14.28
N ALA A 154 0.86 -20.73 15.48
CA ALA A 154 1.57 -21.69 16.31
C ALA A 154 0.69 -22.88 16.65
N ILE A 155 1.24 -24.08 16.55
CA ILE A 155 0.63 -25.32 17.04
C ILE A 155 1.40 -25.74 18.28
N THR A 156 0.66 -25.91 19.36
CA THR A 156 1.20 -26.35 20.65
C THR A 156 0.57 -27.65 21.10
N ARG A 157 1.32 -28.43 21.87
CA ARG A 157 0.91 -29.75 22.38
C ARG A 157 1.15 -29.80 23.89
N ALA A 158 0.15 -30.23 24.64
CA ALA A 158 0.29 -30.57 26.06
C ALA A 158 -0.12 -32.03 26.29
N PRO A 159 0.60 -32.79 27.14
CA PRO A 159 0.05 -34.04 27.67
C PRO A 159 -1.35 -33.81 28.24
N THR A 160 -2.25 -34.78 28.04
CA THR A 160 -3.66 -34.63 28.43
C THR A 160 -3.81 -34.29 29.92
N GLY A 161 -4.58 -33.25 30.22
CA GLY A 161 -4.81 -32.79 31.59
C GLY A 161 -3.68 -31.95 32.19
N THR A 162 -2.69 -31.55 31.39
CA THR A 162 -1.66 -30.58 31.80
C THR A 162 -1.90 -29.22 31.15
N LYS A 163 -1.38 -28.16 31.78
CA LYS A 163 -1.39 -26.78 31.23
C LYS A 163 -0.04 -26.40 30.62
N GLU A 164 0.89 -27.35 30.57
CA GLU A 164 2.25 -27.19 30.06
C GLU A 164 2.28 -27.62 28.60
N HIS A 165 2.37 -26.63 27.74
CA HIS A 165 2.34 -26.78 26.30
C HIS A 165 3.75 -26.60 25.73
N ASP A 166 4.13 -27.49 24.83
CA ASP A 166 5.32 -27.33 24.01
C ASP A 166 4.92 -26.85 22.62
N VAL A 167 5.66 -25.87 22.09
CA VAL A 167 5.52 -25.47 20.69
C VAL A 167 6.06 -26.57 19.78
N ILE A 168 5.24 -27.02 18.83
CA ILE A 168 5.56 -28.08 17.87
C ILE A 168 5.85 -27.52 16.48
N LEU A 169 5.03 -26.57 16.01
CA LEU A 169 5.17 -25.93 14.70
C LEU A 169 4.80 -24.46 14.82
N THR A 170 5.60 -23.58 14.24
CA THR A 170 5.27 -22.16 14.13
C THR A 170 5.50 -21.68 12.71
N LEU A 171 4.56 -20.93 12.15
CA LEU A 171 4.70 -20.18 10.91
C LEU A 171 4.67 -18.71 11.25
N THR A 172 5.55 -17.95 10.60
CA THR A 172 5.69 -16.53 10.80
C THR A 172 5.71 -15.84 9.44
N THR A 173 5.11 -14.66 9.38
CA THR A 173 5.23 -13.74 8.25
C THR A 173 5.46 -12.33 8.78
N LYS A 174 6.41 -11.62 8.18
CA LYS A 174 6.72 -10.20 8.41
C LYS A 174 6.11 -9.29 7.35
N THR A 175 5.36 -9.85 6.41
CA THR A 175 4.81 -9.16 5.25
C THR A 175 3.30 -9.32 5.21
N VAL A 176 2.61 -8.94 6.30
CA VAL A 176 1.15 -9.04 6.41
C VAL A 176 0.43 -8.25 5.31
N LEU A 177 0.98 -7.09 4.94
CA LEU A 177 0.56 -6.29 3.79
C LEU A 177 1.79 -5.90 2.98
N VAL A 178 1.76 -6.19 1.68
CA VAL A 178 2.82 -5.83 0.73
C VAL A 178 2.24 -4.95 -0.36
N GLN A 179 2.89 -3.82 -0.61
CA GLN A 179 2.63 -2.99 -1.77
C GLN A 179 3.78 -3.10 -2.75
N SER A 180 3.46 -3.42 -4.00
CA SER A 180 4.45 -3.53 -5.08
C SER A 180 4.05 -2.69 -6.28
N ARG A 181 5.03 -2.16 -7.00
CA ARG A 181 4.80 -1.55 -8.32
C ARG A 181 4.62 -2.62 -9.39
N LEU A 182 4.01 -2.23 -10.51
CA LEU A 182 3.85 -3.13 -11.65
C LEU A 182 5.24 -3.55 -12.19
N GLY A 183 5.41 -4.84 -12.50
CA GLY A 183 6.66 -5.42 -13.02
C GLY A 183 7.78 -5.62 -11.98
N ALA A 184 7.64 -5.09 -10.76
CA ALA A 184 8.64 -5.30 -9.71
C ALA A 184 8.55 -6.72 -9.12
N PRO A 185 9.67 -7.32 -8.67
CA PRO A 185 9.65 -8.59 -7.97
C PRO A 185 9.00 -8.44 -6.59
N VAL A 186 8.24 -9.45 -6.19
CA VAL A 186 7.55 -9.51 -4.89
C VAL A 186 8.09 -10.67 -4.09
N LEU A 187 8.41 -10.41 -2.82
CA LEU A 187 8.71 -11.44 -1.83
C LEU A 187 7.64 -11.42 -0.74
N LEU A 188 6.96 -12.55 -0.62
CA LEU A 188 5.92 -12.82 0.36
C LEU A 188 6.52 -13.71 1.45
N ASP A 189 6.89 -13.10 2.58
CA ASP A 189 7.63 -13.74 3.67
C ASP A 189 6.78 -14.81 4.35
N CYS A 190 7.27 -16.05 4.34
CA CYS A 190 6.71 -17.14 5.13
C CYS A 190 7.87 -18.00 5.64
N SER A 191 8.04 -18.07 6.95
CA SER A 191 9.08 -18.88 7.57
C SER A 191 8.47 -19.76 8.63
N PHE A 192 8.85 -21.04 8.67
CA PHE A 192 8.41 -21.97 9.69
C PHE A 192 9.56 -22.52 10.52
N TRP A 193 9.23 -22.88 11.75
CA TRP A 193 10.09 -23.67 12.64
C TRP A 193 9.29 -24.87 13.12
N ALA A 194 9.90 -26.05 13.04
CA ALA A 194 9.34 -27.29 13.55
C ALA A 194 10.24 -27.84 14.65
N ASN A 195 9.64 -28.31 15.73
CA ASN A 195 10.38 -28.80 16.89
C ASN A 195 11.20 -30.05 16.54
N PRO A 196 12.56 -30.00 16.58
CA PRO A 196 13.40 -31.13 16.21
C PRO A 196 13.22 -32.36 17.11
N SER A 197 12.76 -32.18 18.35
CA SER A 197 12.49 -33.26 19.29
C SER A 197 11.13 -33.94 19.06
N SER A 198 10.27 -33.35 18.23
CA SER A 198 8.98 -33.94 17.87
C SER A 198 9.17 -35.09 16.87
N PRO A 199 8.53 -36.26 17.07
CA PRO A 199 8.58 -37.36 16.11
C PRO A 199 7.92 -37.01 14.77
N LEU A 200 7.14 -35.93 14.70
CA LEU A 200 6.46 -35.48 13.48
C LEU A 200 7.38 -34.71 12.52
N THR A 201 8.54 -34.23 12.99
CA THR A 201 9.45 -33.40 12.17
C THR A 201 10.32 -34.26 11.24
N GLY A 202 10.63 -35.49 11.62
CA GLY A 202 11.59 -36.35 10.92
C GLY A 202 11.09 -37.00 9.63
N THR A 203 9.80 -36.92 9.32
CA THR A 203 9.14 -37.60 8.18
C THR A 203 9.02 -36.73 6.92
N GLY A 204 9.44 -35.47 7.00
CA GLY A 204 9.31 -34.48 5.93
C GLY A 204 8.20 -33.45 6.20
N PHE A 205 8.09 -32.49 5.29
CA PHE A 205 7.12 -31.41 5.32
C PHE A 205 6.59 -31.13 3.91
N ALA A 206 5.46 -30.43 3.81
CA ALA A 206 4.97 -29.88 2.54
C ALA A 206 4.59 -28.41 2.70
N VAL A 207 4.72 -27.64 1.63
CA VAL A 207 4.36 -26.22 1.56
C VAL A 207 3.31 -26.03 0.49
N GLU A 208 2.26 -25.26 0.79
CA GLU A 208 1.24 -24.86 -0.19
C GLU A 208 1.08 -23.34 -0.14
N TRP A 209 1.15 -22.69 -1.31
CA TRP A 209 0.72 -21.30 -1.48
C TRP A 209 -0.58 -21.24 -2.25
N ARG A 210 -1.61 -20.65 -1.64
CA ARG A 210 -2.90 -20.41 -2.28
C ARG A 210 -3.14 -18.92 -2.44
N TYR A 211 -3.75 -18.55 -3.55
CA TYR A 211 -4.24 -17.21 -3.82
C TYR A 211 -5.77 -17.18 -3.65
N GLN A 212 -6.29 -16.11 -3.06
CA GLN A 212 -7.71 -15.84 -2.92
C GLN A 212 -8.02 -14.38 -3.20
N PHE A 213 -8.99 -14.11 -4.08
CA PHE A 213 -9.48 -12.77 -4.35
C PHE A 213 -10.94 -12.81 -4.78
N ARG A 214 -11.81 -12.05 -4.09
CA ARG A 214 -13.25 -11.91 -4.40
C ARG A 214 -13.98 -13.26 -4.58
N GLY A 215 -13.62 -14.26 -3.79
CA GLY A 215 -14.24 -15.59 -3.83
C GLY A 215 -13.67 -16.54 -4.88
N ASP A 216 -12.76 -16.07 -5.74
CA ASP A 216 -11.95 -16.93 -6.59
C ASP A 216 -10.69 -17.36 -5.82
N GLY A 217 -10.36 -18.65 -5.89
CA GLY A 217 -9.29 -19.24 -5.13
C GLY A 217 -8.56 -20.30 -5.94
N ARG A 218 -7.23 -20.18 -6.03
CA ARG A 218 -6.40 -21.10 -6.81
C ARG A 218 -5.10 -21.43 -6.09
N LEU A 219 -4.58 -22.61 -6.38
CA LEU A 219 -3.22 -22.98 -5.99
C LEU A 219 -2.24 -22.12 -6.80
N VAL A 220 -1.18 -21.61 -6.16
CA VAL A 220 -0.08 -20.87 -6.80
C VAL A 220 1.12 -21.80 -7.01
N LEU A 221 1.51 -22.50 -5.94
CA LEU A 221 2.49 -23.58 -5.98
C LEU A 221 2.28 -24.50 -4.77
N ALA A 222 2.71 -25.74 -4.91
CA ALA A 222 2.84 -26.65 -3.77
C ALA A 222 4.11 -27.48 -3.87
N TYR A 223 4.82 -27.63 -2.77
CA TYR A 223 6.11 -28.29 -2.68
C TYR A 223 6.06 -29.44 -1.69
N ASP A 224 6.45 -30.63 -2.15
CA ASP A 224 6.69 -31.82 -1.33
C ASP A 224 8.17 -31.84 -0.93
N GLY A 225 8.46 -31.52 0.33
CA GLY A 225 9.81 -31.52 0.89
C GLY A 225 10.34 -32.91 1.26
N LYS A 226 9.52 -33.97 1.19
CA LYS A 226 9.99 -35.36 1.37
C LYS A 226 10.60 -35.91 0.08
N SER A 227 10.00 -35.59 -1.07
CA SER A 227 10.44 -36.07 -2.38
C SER A 227 11.17 -35.01 -3.22
N ASP A 228 11.32 -33.79 -2.70
CA ASP A 228 11.82 -32.61 -3.42
C ASP A 228 11.07 -32.33 -4.73
N ARG A 229 9.73 -32.37 -4.69
CA ARG A 229 8.89 -32.20 -5.88
C ARG A 229 8.05 -30.94 -5.80
N LEU A 230 8.14 -30.12 -6.84
CA LEU A 230 7.33 -28.91 -7.00
C LEU A 230 6.17 -29.18 -7.96
N SER A 231 4.96 -28.87 -7.51
CA SER A 231 3.73 -28.85 -8.29
C SER A 231 3.39 -27.40 -8.63
N HIS A 232 3.56 -27.04 -9.91
CA HIS A 232 3.22 -25.72 -10.43
C HIS A 232 1.80 -25.70 -11.00
N THR A 233 1.06 -24.62 -10.79
CA THR A 233 -0.32 -24.46 -11.26
C THR A 233 -0.52 -23.34 -12.27
N GLY A 234 0.50 -23.06 -13.09
CA GLY A 234 0.39 -22.13 -14.21
C GLY A 234 0.58 -20.65 -13.85
N GLU A 235 0.94 -20.34 -12.61
CA GLU A 235 1.45 -19.00 -12.27
C GLU A 235 2.92 -18.89 -12.71
N GLU A 236 3.14 -18.19 -13.81
CA GLU A 236 4.49 -18.00 -14.36
C GLU A 236 5.30 -17.05 -13.48
N GLY A 237 6.53 -17.44 -13.16
CA GLY A 237 7.44 -16.64 -12.34
C GLY A 237 7.21 -16.75 -10.83
N ALA A 238 6.34 -17.66 -10.37
CA ALA A 238 6.21 -18.02 -8.95
C ALA A 238 7.20 -19.13 -8.55
N THR A 239 8.08 -18.86 -7.58
CA THR A 239 9.11 -19.82 -7.12
C THR A 239 9.36 -19.75 -5.61
N LEU A 240 10.12 -20.72 -5.09
CA LEU A 240 10.65 -20.75 -3.72
C LEU A 240 12.19 -20.78 -3.74
N ASP A 241 12.82 -20.39 -2.63
CA ASP A 241 14.23 -20.63 -2.38
C ASP A 241 14.39 -21.98 -1.65
N PHE A 242 14.69 -23.05 -2.39
CA PHE A 242 14.77 -24.41 -1.84
C PHE A 242 15.91 -24.60 -0.84
N GLU A 243 17.02 -23.88 -1.00
CA GLU A 243 18.15 -23.97 -0.07
C GLU A 243 17.77 -23.34 1.28
N ALA A 244 17.15 -22.15 1.25
CA ALA A 244 16.65 -21.52 2.47
C ALA A 244 15.46 -22.27 3.08
N LEU A 245 14.63 -22.92 2.26
CA LEU A 245 13.51 -23.74 2.70
C LEU A 245 13.97 -24.92 3.54
N HIS A 246 14.91 -25.73 3.03
CA HIS A 246 15.45 -26.87 3.76
C HIS A 246 16.38 -26.47 4.90
N GLY A 247 17.18 -25.42 4.72
CA GLY A 247 18.18 -25.02 5.71
C GLY A 247 17.60 -24.26 6.90
N ARG A 248 16.57 -23.43 6.69
CA ARG A 248 16.03 -22.51 7.72
C ARG A 248 14.51 -22.50 7.80
N GLY A 249 13.80 -23.36 7.08
CA GLY A 249 12.34 -23.36 7.02
C GLY A 249 11.77 -22.14 6.31
N ASN A 250 12.52 -21.52 5.39
CA ASN A 250 12.05 -20.35 4.64
C ASN A 250 11.17 -20.78 3.45
N ALA A 251 9.86 -20.70 3.62
CA ALA A 251 8.84 -21.02 2.62
C ALA A 251 8.34 -19.79 1.85
N SER A 252 9.11 -18.69 1.83
CA SER A 252 8.69 -17.44 1.19
C SER A 252 8.43 -17.60 -0.30
N LEU A 253 7.31 -17.04 -0.76
CA LEU A 253 6.92 -17.03 -2.17
C LEU A 253 7.59 -15.85 -2.87
N ILE A 254 8.26 -16.14 -3.99
CA ILE A 254 8.86 -15.15 -4.87
C ILE A 254 8.00 -15.07 -6.13
N LEU A 255 7.48 -13.88 -6.43
CA LEU A 255 6.89 -13.56 -7.74
C LEU A 255 7.88 -12.69 -8.50
N GLN A 256 8.38 -13.16 -9.64
CA GLN A 256 9.39 -12.45 -10.42
C GLN A 256 8.90 -11.08 -10.92
N GLU A 257 7.63 -11.00 -11.31
CA GLU A 257 7.02 -9.77 -11.83
C GLU A 257 5.61 -9.58 -11.27
N ALA A 258 5.37 -8.47 -10.58
CA ALA A 258 4.04 -8.09 -10.11
C ALA A 258 3.13 -7.69 -11.29
N LYS A 259 1.97 -8.33 -11.42
CA LYS A 259 0.92 -8.00 -12.39
C LYS A 259 -0.34 -7.55 -11.65
N VAL A 260 -1.20 -6.76 -12.28
CA VAL A 260 -2.41 -6.22 -11.60
C VAL A 260 -3.27 -7.33 -10.97
N HIS A 261 -3.41 -8.46 -11.66
CA HIS A 261 -4.18 -9.62 -11.18
C HIS A 261 -3.53 -10.42 -10.04
N HIS A 262 -2.28 -10.11 -9.65
CA HIS A 262 -1.67 -10.64 -8.44
C HIS A 262 -2.20 -9.95 -7.17
N SER A 263 -2.96 -8.86 -7.29
CA SER A 263 -3.50 -8.19 -6.09
C SER A 263 -4.56 -9.07 -5.42
N GLY A 264 -4.32 -9.47 -4.17
CA GLY A 264 -5.23 -10.32 -3.41
C GLY A 264 -4.59 -10.91 -2.16
N ILE A 265 -5.25 -11.90 -1.58
CA ILE A 265 -4.81 -12.57 -0.36
C ILE A 265 -4.04 -13.83 -0.73
N TYR A 266 -2.82 -13.96 -0.21
CA TYR A 266 -2.00 -15.15 -0.32
C TYR A 266 -1.96 -15.86 1.02
N ILE A 267 -2.07 -17.18 0.99
CA ILE A 267 -2.07 -18.05 2.17
C ILE A 267 -0.91 -19.01 2.02
N CYS A 268 0.03 -18.95 2.96
CA CYS A 268 1.09 -19.93 3.11
C CYS A 268 0.64 -20.98 4.13
N SER A 269 0.53 -22.22 3.69
CA SER A 269 0.25 -23.38 4.53
C SER A 269 1.48 -24.28 4.58
N VAL A 270 1.86 -24.71 5.77
CA VAL A 270 2.90 -25.72 5.96
C VAL A 270 2.29 -26.93 6.67
N TYR A 271 2.59 -28.09 6.10
CA TYR A 271 2.10 -29.38 6.54
C TYR A 271 3.24 -30.17 7.17
N LEU A 272 3.00 -30.64 8.39
CA LEU A 272 3.70 -31.75 9.00
C LEU A 272 2.72 -32.94 9.05
N PRO A 273 3.16 -34.17 9.37
CA PRO A 273 2.23 -35.27 9.56
C PRO A 273 1.14 -34.89 10.56
N TYR A 274 -0.11 -35.01 10.12
CA TYR A 274 -1.32 -34.72 10.90
C TYR A 274 -1.54 -33.25 11.30
N LEU A 275 -0.63 -32.34 10.95
CA LEU A 275 -0.67 -30.94 11.38
C LEU A 275 -0.60 -30.00 10.19
N GLN A 276 -1.42 -28.96 10.24
CA GLN A 276 -1.39 -27.85 9.29
C GLN A 276 -1.42 -26.54 10.06
N ALA A 277 -0.46 -25.67 9.76
CA ALA A 277 -0.50 -24.28 10.19
C ALA A 277 -0.50 -23.39 8.94
N GLN A 278 -1.09 -22.20 9.07
CA GLN A 278 -1.22 -21.27 7.95
C GLN A 278 -1.11 -19.81 8.41
N VAL A 279 -0.55 -18.98 7.54
CA VAL A 279 -0.54 -17.52 7.66
C VAL A 279 -1.04 -16.88 6.38
N ALA A 280 -1.73 -15.75 6.49
CA ALA A 280 -2.27 -15.01 5.37
C ALA A 280 -1.62 -13.64 5.26
N MET A 281 -1.47 -13.17 4.03
CA MET A 281 -0.93 -11.86 3.68
C MET A 281 -1.67 -11.25 2.50
N GLU A 282 -1.71 -9.94 2.45
CA GLU A 282 -2.35 -9.19 1.37
C GLU A 282 -1.28 -8.56 0.47
N LEU A 283 -1.35 -8.83 -0.83
CA LEU A 283 -0.56 -8.17 -1.85
C LEU A 283 -1.43 -7.15 -2.59
N GLN A 284 -0.94 -5.91 -2.68
CA GLN A 284 -1.56 -4.85 -3.47
C GLN A 284 -0.57 -4.35 -4.53
N VAL A 285 -0.93 -4.47 -5.80
CA VAL A 285 -0.16 -3.88 -6.89
C VAL A 285 -0.64 -2.44 -7.10
N VAL A 286 0.26 -1.49 -6.87
CA VAL A 286 0.00 -0.05 -6.88
C VAL A 286 0.90 0.63 -7.90
N GLU A 287 0.29 1.11 -8.98
CA GLU A 287 0.93 1.90 -10.04
C GLU A 287 0.19 3.24 -10.21
N PRO A 288 0.86 4.39 -10.00
CA PRO A 288 0.24 5.71 -10.16
C PRO A 288 0.00 6.06 -11.63
N PRO A 289 -0.98 6.94 -11.95
CA PRO A 289 -1.32 7.27 -13.33
C PRO A 289 -0.24 8.10 -14.04
N SER A 290 -0.14 7.88 -15.35
CA SER A 290 0.48 8.83 -16.27
C SER A 290 -0.56 9.83 -16.74
N LEU A 291 -0.33 11.13 -16.50
CA LEU A 291 -1.26 12.20 -16.84
C LEU A 291 -0.81 12.95 -18.09
N SER A 292 -1.75 13.21 -19.01
CA SER A 292 -1.55 14.08 -20.17
C SER A 292 -2.76 15.02 -20.36
N ILE A 293 -2.51 16.25 -20.80
CA ILE A 293 -3.56 17.22 -21.14
C ILE A 293 -3.60 17.41 -22.66
N HIS A 294 -4.81 17.44 -23.22
CA HIS A 294 -5.09 17.62 -24.63
C HIS A 294 -6.13 18.73 -24.86
N PRO A 295 -5.93 19.63 -25.85
CA PRO A 295 -4.73 19.76 -26.67
C PRO A 295 -3.52 20.31 -25.90
N SER A 296 -2.30 20.00 -26.35
CA SER A 296 -1.05 20.55 -25.82
C SER A 296 -0.13 20.94 -26.98
N PRO A 297 0.28 22.21 -27.12
CA PRO A 297 -0.09 23.35 -26.28
C PRO A 297 -1.57 23.74 -26.44
N LEU A 298 -2.12 24.47 -25.47
CA LEU A 298 -3.48 24.99 -25.56
C LEU A 298 -3.58 26.08 -26.64
N PRO A 299 -4.73 26.18 -27.34
CA PRO A 299 -4.92 27.20 -28.37
C PRO A 299 -4.92 28.60 -27.75
N LEU A 300 -4.42 29.58 -28.51
CA LEU A 300 -4.56 30.98 -28.17
C LEU A 300 -6.05 31.34 -28.13
N THR A 301 -6.49 31.88 -27.00
CA THR A 301 -7.93 32.03 -26.70
C THR A 301 -8.23 33.48 -26.34
N ALA A 302 -9.31 34.04 -26.91
CA ALA A 302 -9.76 35.38 -26.54
C ALA A 302 -10.44 35.36 -25.17
N GLN A 303 -10.34 36.46 -24.41
CA GLN A 303 -11.03 36.56 -23.12
C GLN A 303 -12.55 36.43 -23.29
N GLY A 304 -13.18 35.56 -22.48
CA GLY A 304 -14.61 35.25 -22.53
C GLY A 304 -15.00 34.14 -23.51
N GLN A 305 -14.03 33.48 -24.12
CA GLN A 305 -14.26 32.26 -24.91
C GLN A 305 -14.17 31.02 -24.01
N THR A 306 -15.05 30.04 -24.25
CA THR A 306 -15.00 28.73 -23.61
C THR A 306 -14.07 27.80 -24.39
N ILE A 307 -13.13 27.15 -23.69
CA ILE A 307 -12.27 26.11 -24.27
C ILE A 307 -12.58 24.76 -23.65
N ASN A 308 -12.44 23.71 -24.46
CA ASN A 308 -12.61 22.35 -24.01
C ASN A 308 -11.24 21.68 -23.88
N ILE A 309 -10.89 21.29 -22.66
CA ILE A 309 -9.63 20.63 -22.36
C ILE A 309 -9.91 19.26 -21.75
N GLN A 310 -9.06 18.29 -22.09
CA GLN A 310 -9.19 16.92 -21.62
C GLN A 310 -7.90 16.50 -20.93
N CYS A 311 -8.03 15.91 -19.75
CA CYS A 311 -6.94 15.23 -19.06
C CYS A 311 -7.15 13.73 -19.19
N GLU A 312 -6.15 13.00 -19.64
CA GLU A 312 -6.14 11.55 -19.68
C GLU A 312 -5.19 11.03 -18.59
N ALA A 313 -5.72 10.16 -17.73
CA ALA A 313 -4.97 9.40 -16.75
C ALA A 313 -4.92 7.94 -17.21
N SER A 314 -3.73 7.45 -17.53
CA SER A 314 -3.51 6.11 -18.10
C SER A 314 -2.57 5.26 -17.25
N GLY A 315 -2.73 3.94 -17.35
CA GLY A 315 -1.79 2.96 -16.81
C GLY A 315 -1.78 2.83 -15.29
N PHE A 316 -2.88 3.15 -14.59
CA PHE A 316 -2.92 3.10 -13.12
C PHE A 316 -3.61 1.86 -12.57
N ALA A 317 -3.21 1.43 -11.38
CA ALA A 317 -3.85 0.38 -10.58
C ALA A 317 -3.56 0.61 -9.09
N PRO A 318 -4.48 0.39 -8.15
CA PRO A 318 -5.87 -0.06 -8.33
C PRO A 318 -6.76 1.05 -8.93
N LEU A 319 -8.04 0.74 -9.15
CA LEU A 319 -9.03 1.62 -9.79
C LEU A 319 -9.30 2.95 -9.04
N SER A 320 -8.96 3.04 -7.75
CA SER A 320 -9.20 4.20 -6.90
C SER A 320 -8.38 5.42 -7.33
N LEU A 321 -8.94 6.24 -8.21
CA LEU A 321 -8.35 7.49 -8.69
C LEU A 321 -9.36 8.63 -8.52
N ASP A 322 -8.91 9.74 -7.95
CA ASP A 322 -9.64 11.01 -7.93
C ASP A 322 -8.95 11.99 -8.89
N LEU A 323 -9.70 12.48 -9.87
CA LEU A 323 -9.21 13.41 -10.88
C LEU A 323 -9.92 14.76 -10.72
N HIS A 324 -9.12 15.82 -10.61
CA HIS A 324 -9.62 17.17 -10.54
C HIS A 324 -8.70 18.17 -11.23
N TRP A 325 -9.26 19.34 -11.51
CA TRP A 325 -8.59 20.44 -12.17
C TRP A 325 -8.30 21.57 -11.18
N GLU A 326 -7.14 22.19 -11.35
CA GLU A 326 -6.69 23.36 -10.62
C GLU A 326 -6.22 24.43 -11.61
N PHE A 327 -6.49 25.69 -11.31
CA PHE A 327 -5.92 26.82 -12.04
C PHE A 327 -5.02 27.63 -11.12
N LYS A 328 -3.79 27.88 -11.56
CA LYS A 328 -2.83 28.72 -10.88
C LYS A 328 -2.69 30.03 -11.65
N GLY A 329 -3.18 31.12 -11.06
CA GLY A 329 -3.03 32.46 -11.63
C GLY A 329 -1.59 32.96 -11.58
N ALA A 330 -1.30 34.01 -12.37
CA ALA A 330 -0.01 34.71 -12.31
C ALA A 330 0.30 35.33 -10.92
N ASP A 331 -0.71 35.54 -10.09
CA ASP A 331 -0.59 35.96 -8.68
C ASP A 331 -0.13 34.83 -7.74
N GLY A 332 0.05 33.62 -8.26
CA GLY A 332 0.46 32.43 -7.52
C GLY A 332 -0.67 31.76 -6.75
N LYS A 333 -1.92 32.26 -6.83
CA LYS A 333 -3.06 31.64 -6.16
C LYS A 333 -3.61 30.49 -6.97
N THR A 334 -3.90 29.38 -6.29
CA THR A 334 -4.51 28.20 -6.88
C THR A 334 -6.01 28.18 -6.60
N LYS A 335 -6.84 28.02 -7.64
CA LYS A 335 -8.29 27.84 -7.60
C LYS A 335 -8.64 26.43 -8.06
N VAL A 336 -9.40 25.68 -7.27
CA VAL A 336 -9.93 24.37 -7.69
C VAL A 336 -11.09 24.60 -8.65
N LEU A 337 -11.02 23.99 -9.84
CA LEU A 337 -12.05 24.09 -10.88
C LEU A 337 -13.05 22.92 -10.85
N GLY A 338 -12.75 21.88 -10.06
CA GLY A 338 -13.57 20.67 -9.90
C GLY A 338 -13.14 19.52 -10.81
N SER A 339 -13.91 18.43 -10.83
CA SER A 339 -13.57 17.20 -11.55
C SER A 339 -13.95 17.19 -13.03
N GLY A 340 -14.69 18.18 -13.51
CA GLY A 340 -15.23 18.21 -14.87
C GLY A 340 -16.17 17.03 -15.16
N SER A 341 -16.35 16.71 -16.44
CA SER A 341 -17.07 15.52 -16.90
C SER A 341 -16.10 14.33 -16.97
N LEU A 342 -16.29 13.34 -16.10
CA LEU A 342 -15.46 12.13 -16.05
C LEU A 342 -15.99 11.06 -17.01
N SER A 343 -15.07 10.42 -17.73
CA SER A 343 -15.38 9.21 -18.48
C SER A 343 -15.54 8.01 -17.55
N SER A 344 -16.23 6.98 -18.04
CA SER A 344 -16.17 5.66 -17.41
C SER A 344 -14.74 5.12 -17.45
N HIS A 345 -14.43 4.22 -16.52
CA HIS A 345 -13.16 3.52 -16.47
C HIS A 345 -13.05 2.53 -17.62
N ARG A 346 -11.87 2.44 -18.24
CA ARG A 346 -11.54 1.42 -19.23
C ARG A 346 -10.33 0.62 -18.77
N GLN A 347 -10.44 -0.71 -18.79
CA GLN A 347 -9.34 -1.59 -18.44
C GLN A 347 -8.50 -1.93 -19.68
N LEU A 348 -7.18 -1.89 -19.55
CA LEU A 348 -6.21 -2.28 -20.56
C LEU A 348 -5.87 -3.78 -20.45
N TRP A 349 -5.17 -4.31 -21.44
CA TRP A 349 -4.79 -5.73 -21.54
C TRP A 349 -3.83 -6.19 -20.42
N ASP A 350 -3.03 -5.28 -19.88
CA ASP A 350 -2.14 -5.51 -18.73
C ASP A 350 -2.87 -5.45 -17.38
N GLY A 351 -4.18 -5.23 -17.41
CA GLY A 351 -5.06 -5.10 -16.25
C GLY A 351 -5.12 -3.70 -15.66
N THR A 352 -4.31 -2.75 -16.12
CA THR A 352 -4.32 -1.35 -15.65
C THR A 352 -5.57 -0.61 -16.14
N TYR A 353 -5.84 0.56 -15.57
CA TYR A 353 -7.00 1.38 -15.89
C TYR A 353 -6.61 2.68 -16.60
N THR A 354 -7.53 3.17 -17.43
CA THR A 354 -7.51 4.53 -17.98
C THR A 354 -8.84 5.23 -17.68
N GLN A 355 -8.75 6.53 -17.39
CA GLN A 355 -9.87 7.41 -17.17
C GLN A 355 -9.53 8.82 -17.66
N SER A 356 -10.50 9.52 -18.23
CA SER A 356 -10.32 10.89 -18.69
C SER A 356 -11.31 11.84 -18.02
N SER A 357 -10.88 13.08 -17.80
CA SER A 357 -11.71 14.19 -17.35
C SER A 357 -11.74 15.25 -18.44
N ARG A 358 -12.93 15.73 -18.77
CA ARG A 358 -13.16 16.83 -19.71
C ARG A 358 -13.65 18.06 -18.96
N LEU A 359 -12.97 19.19 -19.14
CA LEU A 359 -13.32 20.46 -18.54
C LEU A 359 -13.65 21.48 -19.62
N GLU A 360 -14.86 22.04 -19.53
CA GLU A 360 -15.25 23.24 -20.26
C GLU A 360 -14.88 24.45 -19.41
N LEU A 361 -13.90 25.21 -19.89
CA LEU A 361 -13.28 26.29 -19.15
C LEU A 361 -13.66 27.63 -19.77
N ASP A 362 -14.45 28.42 -19.05
CA ASP A 362 -14.75 29.80 -19.42
C ASP A 362 -13.58 30.71 -19.02
N THR A 363 -12.95 31.32 -20.03
CA THR A 363 -11.84 32.25 -19.79
C THR A 363 -12.27 33.59 -19.19
N ALA A 364 -13.56 33.91 -19.15
CA ALA A 364 -14.06 35.07 -18.37
C ALA A 364 -13.78 34.91 -16.87
N ASP A 365 -13.86 33.68 -16.36
CA ASP A 365 -13.60 33.35 -14.95
C ASP A 365 -12.09 33.37 -14.61
N LEU A 366 -11.25 33.40 -15.64
CA LEU A 366 -9.79 33.42 -15.55
C LEU A 366 -9.29 34.85 -15.80
N GLY A 367 -9.15 35.64 -14.73
CA GLY A 367 -8.85 37.06 -14.88
C GLY A 367 -7.59 37.41 -15.71
N ARG A 368 -6.52 36.61 -15.62
CA ARG A 368 -5.26 36.78 -16.38
C ARG A 368 -4.71 35.42 -16.83
N ALA A 369 -3.68 35.46 -17.67
CA ALA A 369 -2.87 34.28 -18.02
C ALA A 369 -2.40 33.52 -16.76
N GLY A 370 -2.28 32.21 -16.89
CA GLY A 370 -1.92 31.31 -15.81
C GLY A 370 -1.76 29.87 -16.30
N GLU A 371 -1.62 28.94 -15.36
CA GLU A 371 -1.46 27.51 -15.65
C GLU A 371 -2.70 26.74 -15.22
N VAL A 372 -3.22 25.91 -16.11
CA VAL A 372 -4.22 24.90 -15.72
C VAL A 372 -3.51 23.58 -15.49
N ALA A 373 -3.77 22.99 -14.33
CA ALA A 373 -3.25 21.71 -13.92
C ALA A 373 -4.37 20.67 -13.80
N CYS A 374 -4.08 19.47 -14.27
CA CYS A 374 -4.83 18.26 -13.94
C CYS A 374 -4.09 17.53 -12.82
N VAL A 375 -4.80 17.17 -11.77
CA VAL A 375 -4.28 16.50 -10.58
C VAL A 375 -4.99 15.17 -10.41
N GLY A 376 -4.22 14.09 -10.31
CA GLY A 376 -4.70 12.75 -10.04
C GLY A 376 -4.24 12.30 -8.66
N VAL A 377 -5.16 12.12 -7.72
CA VAL A 377 -4.90 11.58 -6.38
C VAL A 377 -5.16 10.07 -6.42
N HIS A 378 -4.11 9.28 -6.14
CA HIS A 378 -4.13 7.83 -6.21
C HIS A 378 -3.41 7.24 -4.99
N PRO A 379 -3.72 6.00 -4.55
CA PRO A 379 -2.99 5.32 -3.46
C PRO A 379 -1.47 5.29 -3.64
N GLY A 380 -0.98 5.25 -4.88
CA GLY A 380 0.44 5.31 -5.22
C GLY A 380 1.06 6.71 -5.16
N GLY A 381 0.27 7.72 -4.82
CA GLY A 381 0.67 9.12 -4.69
C GLY A 381 -0.08 10.06 -5.64
N THR A 382 0.08 11.36 -5.41
CA THR A 382 -0.54 12.41 -6.23
C THR A 382 0.33 12.73 -7.45
N ARG A 383 -0.27 12.72 -8.64
CA ARG A 383 0.34 13.14 -9.90
C ARG A 383 -0.27 14.45 -10.37
N ARG A 384 0.51 15.28 -11.06
CA ARG A 384 0.07 16.56 -11.61
C ARG A 384 0.75 16.84 -12.94
N VAL A 385 0.00 17.44 -13.85
CA VAL A 385 0.51 17.97 -15.13
C VAL A 385 -0.14 19.33 -15.35
N SER A 386 0.61 20.33 -15.78
CA SER A 386 0.09 21.68 -16.07
C SER A 386 0.39 22.12 -17.49
N VAL A 387 -0.47 22.99 -18.03
CA VAL A 387 -0.32 23.64 -19.32
C VAL A 387 -0.66 25.13 -19.17
N GLU A 388 0.12 25.98 -19.82
CA GLU A 388 -0.09 27.43 -19.83
C GLU A 388 -1.29 27.84 -20.69
N ILE A 389 -2.08 28.79 -20.19
CA ILE A 389 -3.16 29.45 -20.93
C ILE A 389 -2.73 30.86 -21.30
N ASN A 390 -2.65 31.10 -22.60
CA ASN A 390 -2.38 32.39 -23.19
C ASN A 390 -3.69 33.06 -23.63
N LEU A 391 -4.10 34.09 -22.89
CA LEU A 391 -5.30 34.87 -23.17
C LEU A 391 -4.95 36.07 -24.05
N ILE A 392 -5.66 36.21 -25.17
CA ILE A 392 -5.61 37.41 -26.01
C ILE A 392 -6.71 38.35 -25.49
N GLY A 393 -6.31 39.43 -24.83
CA GLY A 393 -7.20 40.48 -24.36
C GLY A 393 -6.86 41.82 -25.01
N PHE A 394 -7.85 42.46 -25.62
CA PHE A 394 -7.82 43.91 -25.76
C PHE A 394 -8.08 44.45 -24.34
N SER A 395 -7.06 45.02 -23.70
CA SER A 395 -7.32 45.92 -22.58
C SER A 395 -8.21 47.03 -23.14
N SER A 396 -9.50 47.04 -22.78
CA SER A 396 -10.26 48.28 -22.91
C SER A 396 -9.47 49.33 -22.12
N PRO A 397 -9.10 50.47 -22.75
CA PRO A 397 -8.27 51.45 -22.07
C PRO A 397 -8.94 51.83 -20.75
N SER A 398 -8.14 51.91 -19.68
CA SER A 398 -8.64 52.33 -18.38
C SER A 398 -9.36 53.67 -18.51
N ILE A 399 -10.33 53.94 -17.63
CA ILE A 399 -10.99 55.24 -17.58
C ILE A 399 -9.94 56.35 -17.40
N GLU A 400 -8.84 56.08 -16.70
CA GLU A 400 -7.70 57.00 -16.56
C GLU A 400 -6.95 57.24 -17.87
N ASP A 401 -6.73 56.21 -18.69
CA ASP A 401 -6.08 56.35 -20.01
C ASP A 401 -6.98 57.14 -20.98
N SER A 402 -8.30 56.92 -20.86
CA SER A 402 -9.30 57.66 -21.61
C SER A 402 -9.34 59.14 -21.18
N MET A 403 -9.22 59.42 -19.87
CA MET A 403 -9.09 60.77 -19.33
C MET A 403 -7.78 61.45 -19.76
N ALA A 404 -6.68 60.71 -19.81
CA ALA A 404 -5.39 61.21 -20.29
C ALA A 404 -5.45 61.56 -21.79
N MET A 405 -6.06 60.72 -22.62
CA MET A 405 -6.30 60.98 -24.04
C MET A 405 -7.15 62.24 -24.26
N VAL A 406 -8.23 62.41 -23.50
CA VAL A 406 -9.06 63.63 -23.56
C VAL A 406 -8.27 64.85 -23.09
N GLY A 407 -7.46 64.73 -22.05
CA GLY A 407 -6.58 65.80 -21.56
C GLY A 407 -5.57 66.26 -22.61
N VAL A 408 -4.89 65.32 -23.27
CA VAL A 408 -3.95 65.61 -24.37
C VAL A 408 -4.66 66.28 -25.54
N ALA A 409 -5.84 65.81 -25.91
CA ALA A 409 -6.64 66.42 -26.99
C ALA A 409 -7.05 67.87 -26.67
N LEU A 410 -7.44 68.17 -25.42
CA LEU A 410 -7.77 69.53 -24.99
C LEU A 410 -6.54 70.46 -24.96
N VAL A 411 -5.38 69.96 -24.53
CA VAL A 411 -4.13 70.72 -24.58
C VAL A 411 -3.72 71.03 -26.02
N LEU A 412 -3.78 70.02 -26.91
CA LEU A 412 -3.50 70.21 -28.34
C LEU A 412 -4.48 71.21 -28.97
N TYR A 413 -5.77 71.10 -28.66
CA TYR A 413 -6.78 72.05 -29.13
C TYR A 413 -6.51 73.47 -28.62
N GLY A 414 -6.15 73.59 -27.33
CA GLY A 414 -5.76 74.86 -26.71
C GLY A 414 -4.56 75.48 -27.41
N LEU A 415 -3.51 74.70 -27.68
CA LEU A 415 -2.31 75.15 -28.40
C LEU A 415 -2.63 75.59 -29.84
N ILE A 416 -3.45 74.82 -30.57
CA ILE A 416 -3.89 75.18 -31.93
C ILE A 416 -4.68 76.50 -31.90
N LYS A 417 -5.57 76.68 -30.93
CA LYS A 417 -6.33 77.94 -30.77
C LYS A 417 -5.39 79.11 -30.44
N LEU A 418 -4.43 78.92 -29.55
CA LEU A 418 -3.44 79.94 -29.17
C LEU A 418 -2.60 80.37 -30.39
N VAL A 419 -2.11 79.42 -31.18
CA VAL A 419 -1.38 79.68 -32.42
C VAL A 419 -2.27 80.45 -33.41
N SER A 420 -3.52 80.05 -33.61
CA SER A 420 -4.44 80.74 -34.54
C SER A 420 -4.78 82.18 -34.11
N TRP A 421 -4.77 82.46 -32.81
CA TRP A 421 -4.91 83.82 -32.27
C TRP A 421 -3.66 84.67 -32.42
N SER A 422 -2.47 84.11 -32.18
CA SER A 422 -1.19 84.82 -32.41
C SER A 422 -0.94 85.14 -33.89
N PHE A 423 -1.53 84.39 -34.84
CA PHE A 423 -1.46 84.70 -36.28
C PHE A 423 -2.62 85.56 -36.81
N SER A 424 -3.72 85.75 -36.06
CA SER A 424 -4.81 86.67 -36.46
C SER A 424 -4.63 88.11 -35.96
N GLY A 425 -3.54 88.38 -35.23
CA GLY A 425 -3.17 89.71 -34.73
C GLY A 425 -2.31 90.53 -35.68
N SER A 426 -2.53 90.46 -37.00
CA SER A 426 -2.06 91.48 -37.97
C SER A 426 -2.62 91.16 -39.36
N GLY A 427 -3.40 92.09 -39.93
CA GLY A 427 -3.73 92.09 -41.36
C GLY A 427 -5.21 92.05 -41.67
N ASN A 428 -5.80 93.24 -41.79
CA ASN A 428 -7.09 93.47 -42.43
C ASN A 428 -7.01 93.03 -43.90
N ASN A 429 -7.62 91.90 -44.29
CA ASN A 429 -8.08 91.69 -45.66
C ASN A 429 -9.19 90.63 -45.72
N LYS A 430 -10.31 91.02 -46.35
CA LYS A 430 -11.42 90.14 -46.70
C LYS A 430 -10.92 89.03 -47.63
N THR A 431 -10.93 87.79 -47.16
CA THR A 431 -10.96 86.60 -48.03
C THR A 431 -12.20 85.78 -47.71
N SER A 432 -13.10 85.74 -48.69
CA SER A 432 -14.22 84.81 -48.78
C SER A 432 -13.66 83.39 -48.92
N ILE A 433 -13.83 82.56 -47.90
CA ILE A 433 -13.60 81.11 -47.98
C ILE A 433 -14.97 80.44 -47.90
N MET A 434 -15.42 79.90 -49.03
CA MET A 434 -16.59 79.05 -49.15
C MET A 434 -16.41 77.77 -48.33
N TRP A 435 -17.37 77.48 -47.45
CA TRP A 435 -17.65 76.12 -47.01
C TRP A 435 -18.78 75.57 -47.89
N ASN A 436 -18.45 74.63 -48.77
CA ASN A 436 -19.44 73.83 -49.47
C ASN A 436 -19.63 72.52 -48.69
N GLY A 437 -20.88 72.19 -48.38
CA GLY A 437 -21.25 71.20 -47.37
C GLY A 437 -21.08 69.74 -47.79
N GLY A 438 -20.73 68.90 -46.81
CA GLY A 438 -21.00 67.47 -46.81
C GLY A 438 -21.87 67.12 -45.62
N LYS A 439 -23.19 67.01 -45.83
CA LYS A 439 -24.10 66.39 -44.86
C LYS A 439 -23.95 64.87 -45.00
N GLU A 440 -23.22 64.22 -44.09
CA GLU A 440 -23.39 62.78 -43.89
C GLU A 440 -24.24 62.51 -42.66
N LYS A 441 -25.37 61.87 -42.93
CA LYS A 441 -26.47 61.55 -42.02
C LYS A 441 -26.15 60.18 -41.44
N TRP A 442 -25.70 60.13 -40.18
CA TRP A 442 -25.54 58.86 -39.47
C TRP A 442 -26.92 58.24 -39.24
N ARG A 443 -27.20 57.14 -39.95
CA ARG A 443 -28.36 56.29 -39.72
C ARG A 443 -27.89 55.17 -38.79
N PHE A 444 -28.30 55.24 -37.53
CA PHE A 444 -28.17 54.11 -36.60
C PHE A 444 -29.05 52.96 -37.12
N LEU A 445 -28.43 51.83 -37.44
CA LEU A 445 -29.10 50.55 -37.57
C LEU A 445 -28.69 49.73 -36.34
N CYS A 446 -29.62 49.59 -35.40
CA CYS A 446 -29.61 48.45 -34.48
C CYS A 446 -29.94 47.20 -35.31
N GLY A 447 -29.13 46.17 -35.14
CA GLY A 447 -29.39 44.79 -35.53
C GLY A 447 -28.79 43.90 -34.46
#